data_AF-A0A139I337-F1
#
_entry.id   AF-A0A139I337-F1
#
_cell.length_a   1.000
_cell.length_b   1.000
_cell.length_c   1.000
_cell.angle_alpha   90.00
_cell.angle_beta   90.00
_cell.angle_gamma   90.00
#
_symmetry.space_group_name_H-M   'P 1'
#
loop_
_entity.id
_entity.type
_entity.pdbx_description
1 polymer ?
#
loop_
_entity_poly.entity_id
_entity_poly.type
_entity_poly.pdbx_seq_one_letter_code
_entity_poly.pdbx_strand_id
1 'polypeptide(L)'
;MSTQATKTPAAPGLTRINKWTPELVQDLEVIISPVKETTNEYTRNISPTSHYWQADVSFKLKDSEGRILRQAGVGIPYNRGATYGEDYAYCTLPRELGDKIAGAATAAGLRCKADDDRLPSTDTAWWKTINNMKDLVGVVLKSGDFENRDLEVLFEQTKMGVRANLDFCVSLKLSKTGPNSEKLEAKDEFRVVIDCSRVSLKEVEVDIEPPPIKARIPQAKAHKDDVAPDSLLDRLATLGI
;
A
#
# COMPACT_ATOMS: atom_id res chain seq x y z
N MET A 1 28.18 -37.96 25.85
CA MET A 1 26.86 -37.38 25.54
C MET A 1 27.04 -35.87 25.45
N SER A 2 26.99 -35.29 24.24
CA SER A 2 27.20 -33.87 24.04
C SER A 2 25.85 -33.17 24.00
N THR A 3 25.59 -32.32 24.99
CA THR A 3 24.37 -31.53 25.13
C THR A 3 24.34 -30.48 24.03
N GLN A 4 23.45 -30.63 23.04
CA GLN A 4 23.22 -29.58 22.05
C GLN A 4 22.61 -28.37 22.76
N ALA A 5 23.36 -27.27 22.81
CA ALA A 5 22.83 -25.98 23.22
C ALA A 5 21.74 -25.56 22.23
N THR A 6 20.50 -25.53 22.69
CA THR A 6 19.39 -24.85 22.00
C THR A 6 19.77 -23.38 21.85
N LYS A 7 20.18 -22.99 20.64
CA LYS A 7 20.35 -21.58 20.28
C LYS A 7 19.02 -20.87 20.51
N THR A 8 18.97 -20.01 21.53
CA THR A 8 17.87 -19.08 21.73
C THR A 8 17.66 -18.32 20.41
N PRO A 9 16.44 -18.33 19.83
CA PRO A 9 16.19 -17.57 18.62
C PRO A 9 16.52 -16.11 18.89
N ALA A 10 17.37 -15.54 18.03
CA ALA A 10 17.82 -14.17 18.20
C ALA A 10 16.61 -13.21 18.19
N ALA A 11 16.66 -12.18 19.02
CA ALA A 11 15.52 -11.29 19.29
C ALA A 11 14.92 -10.67 18.00
N PRO A 12 13.60 -10.39 18.00
CA PRO A 12 12.95 -9.65 16.91
C PRO A 12 13.53 -8.24 16.79
N GLY A 13 13.61 -7.74 15.55
CA GLY A 13 14.08 -6.40 15.21
C GLY A 13 13.52 -5.97 13.85
N LEU A 14 13.55 -4.67 13.56
CA LEU A 14 12.94 -4.10 12.34
C LEU A 14 13.61 -4.60 11.04
N THR A 15 14.88 -4.99 11.10
CA THR A 15 15.61 -5.52 9.94
C THR A 15 15.22 -6.95 9.58
N ARG A 16 14.37 -7.61 10.37
CA ARG A 16 13.90 -8.97 10.10
C ARG A 16 12.53 -8.97 9.48
N ILE A 17 12.26 -10.02 8.70
CA ILE A 17 10.90 -10.29 8.23
C ILE A 17 10.11 -10.81 9.44
N ASN A 18 9.14 -10.03 9.89
CA ASN A 18 8.34 -10.35 11.07
C ASN A 18 6.95 -10.83 10.64
N LYS A 19 6.34 -11.70 11.45
CA LYS A 19 4.88 -11.83 11.47
C LYS A 19 4.42 -10.90 12.59
N TRP A 20 3.87 -9.74 12.27
CA TRP A 20 3.47 -8.76 13.29
C TRP A 20 2.29 -9.32 14.11
N THR A 21 2.59 -9.94 15.25
CA THR A 21 1.61 -10.39 16.23
C THR A 21 1.24 -9.24 17.16
N PRO A 22 0.10 -9.32 17.88
CA PRO A 22 -0.28 -8.29 18.85
C PRO A 22 0.84 -7.94 19.84
N GLU A 23 1.59 -8.93 20.32
CA GLU A 23 2.69 -8.73 21.26
C GLU A 23 3.84 -7.93 20.64
N LEU A 24 4.23 -8.26 19.41
CA LEU A 24 5.28 -7.52 18.70
C LEU A 24 4.87 -6.09 18.35
N VAL A 25 3.58 -5.87 18.07
CA VAL A 25 3.02 -4.53 17.78
C VAL A 25 2.94 -3.68 19.05
N GLN A 26 2.74 -4.27 20.22
CA GLN A 26 2.79 -3.55 21.49
C GLN A 26 4.19 -2.95 21.73
N ASP A 27 5.24 -3.74 21.51
CA ASP A 27 6.64 -3.32 21.64
C ASP A 27 7.11 -2.36 20.53
N LEU A 28 6.36 -2.25 19.43
CA LEU A 28 6.64 -1.34 18.33
C LEU A 28 6.33 0.10 18.74
N GLU A 29 7.31 0.98 18.68
CA GLU A 29 7.12 2.42 18.76
C GLU A 29 6.89 2.97 17.34
N VAL A 30 5.86 3.81 17.17
CA VAL A 30 5.53 4.47 15.91
C VAL A 30 5.76 5.96 16.08
N ILE A 31 6.63 6.52 15.23
CA ILE A 31 7.08 7.91 15.30
C ILE A 31 6.51 8.64 14.09
N ILE A 32 5.73 9.69 14.35
CA ILE A 32 5.11 10.53 13.32
C ILE A 32 5.93 11.79 13.16
N SER A 33 6.50 11.99 11.98
CA SER A 33 7.26 13.21 11.69
C SER A 33 6.34 14.43 11.50
N PRO A 34 6.87 15.66 11.62
CA PRO A 34 6.08 16.87 11.41
C PRO A 34 5.44 16.88 10.02
N VAL A 35 4.16 17.26 9.97
CA VAL A 35 3.42 17.39 8.72
C VAL A 35 4.04 18.49 7.85
N LYS A 36 4.22 18.20 6.57
CA LYS A 36 4.73 19.14 5.56
C LYS A 36 3.79 19.19 4.36
N GLU A 37 3.71 20.35 3.74
CA GLU A 37 3.06 20.48 2.44
C GLU A 37 3.96 19.87 1.35
N THR A 38 3.40 19.06 0.46
CA THR A 38 4.10 18.37 -0.63
C THR A 38 3.59 18.75 -2.01
N THR A 39 2.73 19.78 -2.10
CA THR A 39 2.22 20.31 -3.37
C THR A 39 3.35 20.84 -4.25
N ASN A 40 3.61 20.17 -5.38
CA ASN A 40 4.64 20.59 -6.34
C ASN A 40 4.18 21.78 -7.20
N GLU A 41 5.13 22.48 -7.82
CA GLU A 41 4.86 23.65 -8.65
C GLU A 41 3.94 23.35 -9.83
N TYR A 42 4.10 22.18 -10.45
CA TYR A 42 3.23 21.75 -11.54
C TYR A 42 1.76 21.74 -11.12
N THR A 43 1.44 21.12 -9.97
CA THR A 43 0.07 21.08 -9.42
C THR A 43 -0.40 22.48 -9.09
N ARG A 44 0.43 23.31 -8.47
CA ARG A 44 0.06 24.70 -8.15
C ARG A 44 -0.31 25.50 -9.41
N ASN A 45 0.30 25.19 -10.54
CA ASN A 45 0.00 25.83 -11.82
C ASN A 45 -1.30 25.29 -12.46
N ILE A 46 -1.50 23.98 -12.48
CA ILE A 46 -2.65 23.37 -13.18
C ILE A 46 -3.92 23.28 -12.33
N SER A 47 -3.78 23.19 -11.01
CA SER A 47 -4.85 23.07 -10.02
C SER A 47 -4.46 23.86 -8.77
N PRO A 48 -4.48 25.21 -8.84
CA PRO A 48 -4.02 26.09 -7.76
C PRO A 48 -4.82 25.95 -6.46
N THR A 49 -5.98 25.30 -6.50
CA THR A 49 -6.81 25.06 -5.31
C THR A 49 -6.57 23.68 -4.70
N SER A 50 -5.67 22.87 -5.24
CA SER A 50 -5.33 21.54 -4.73
C SER A 50 -4.01 21.58 -3.95
N HIS A 51 -4.07 21.14 -2.70
CA HIS A 51 -2.90 21.08 -1.82
C HIS A 51 -2.75 19.70 -1.20
N TYR A 52 -1.51 19.23 -1.11
CA TYR A 52 -1.14 17.93 -0.58
C TYR A 52 -0.29 18.08 0.66
N TRP A 53 -0.60 17.27 1.67
CA TRP A 53 0.10 17.26 2.95
C TRP A 53 0.54 15.85 3.29
N GLN A 54 1.74 15.73 3.85
CA GLN A 54 2.31 14.45 4.22
C GLN A 54 3.05 14.52 5.55
N ALA A 55 2.90 13.48 6.36
CA ALA A 55 3.84 13.13 7.42
C ALA A 55 4.43 11.75 7.15
N ASP A 56 5.75 11.63 7.26
CA ASP A 56 6.41 10.34 7.19
C ASP A 56 6.26 9.59 8.51
N VAL A 57 6.14 8.26 8.43
CA VAL A 57 6.10 7.39 9.60
C VAL A 57 7.40 6.61 9.68
N SER A 58 8.04 6.62 10.85
CA SER A 58 9.14 5.73 11.20
C SER A 58 8.76 4.84 12.38
N PHE A 59 9.54 3.79 12.56
CA PHE A 59 9.29 2.74 13.52
C PHE A 59 10.54 2.49 14.33
N LYS A 60 10.36 2.20 15.61
CA LYS A 60 11.44 1.75 16.48
C LYS A 60 11.00 0.49 17.22
N LEU A 61 11.87 -0.52 17.24
CA LEU A 61 11.67 -1.76 17.96
C LEU A 61 13.01 -2.14 18.60
N LYS A 62 13.05 -2.10 19.93
CA LYS A 62 14.27 -2.32 20.72
C LYS A 62 15.39 -1.39 20.25
N ASP A 63 16.53 -1.94 19.85
CA ASP A 63 17.72 -1.19 19.41
C ASP A 63 17.73 -0.88 17.90
N SER A 64 16.61 -1.11 17.21
CA SER A 64 16.48 -0.85 15.77
C SER A 64 15.45 0.23 15.50
N GLU A 65 15.77 1.16 14.58
CA GLU A 65 14.88 2.20 14.07
C GLU A 65 14.94 2.22 12.54
N GLY A 66 13.82 2.50 11.88
CA GLY A 66 13.78 2.62 10.43
C GLY A 66 12.40 2.98 9.88
N ARG A 67 12.33 3.21 8.56
CA ARG A 67 11.08 3.55 7.86
C ARG A 67 10.36 2.35 7.23
N ILE A 68 11.07 1.24 7.10
CA ILE A 68 10.59 0.04 6.42
C ILE A 68 10.12 -0.97 7.47
N LEU A 69 8.87 -1.39 7.37
CA LEU A 69 8.37 -2.59 8.03
C LEU A 69 8.43 -3.77 7.08
N ARG A 70 8.76 -4.94 7.61
CA ARG A 70 8.84 -6.19 6.85
C ARG A 70 7.82 -7.18 7.40
N GLN A 71 6.80 -7.49 6.61
CA GLN A 71 5.73 -8.42 6.96
C GLN A 71 5.90 -9.74 6.21
N ALA A 72 5.83 -10.84 6.95
CA ALA A 72 5.87 -12.20 6.40
C ALA A 72 4.51 -12.66 5.87
N GLY A 73 4.54 -13.44 4.79
CA GLY A 73 3.40 -14.27 4.38
C GLY A 73 2.12 -13.51 4.03
N VAL A 74 2.26 -12.28 3.53
CA VAL A 74 1.17 -11.45 3.03
C VAL A 74 0.49 -12.14 1.86
N GLY A 75 -0.84 -12.19 1.91
CA GLY A 75 -1.66 -12.63 0.79
C GLY A 75 -1.96 -11.47 -0.15
N ILE A 76 -1.71 -11.68 -1.45
CA ILE A 76 -2.06 -10.74 -2.52
C ILE A 76 -3.01 -11.48 -3.47
N PRO A 77 -4.32 -11.15 -3.49
CA PRO A 77 -5.29 -11.83 -4.32
C PRO A 77 -5.15 -11.41 -5.79
N TYR A 78 -5.65 -12.24 -6.69
CA TYR A 78 -5.88 -11.85 -8.07
C TYR A 78 -7.00 -10.80 -8.16
N ASN A 79 -6.83 -9.78 -9.00
CA ASN A 79 -7.87 -8.81 -9.33
C ASN A 79 -7.75 -8.37 -10.79
N ARG A 80 -8.85 -7.90 -11.39
CA ARG A 80 -8.93 -7.41 -12.77
C ARG A 80 -8.86 -5.87 -12.87
N GLY A 81 -8.20 -5.22 -11.91
CA GLY A 81 -8.01 -3.78 -11.93
C GLY A 81 -7.04 -3.36 -13.03
N ALA A 82 -7.25 -2.19 -13.64
CA ALA A 82 -6.25 -1.59 -14.52
C ALA A 82 -4.98 -1.32 -13.71
N THR A 83 -3.81 -1.65 -14.26
CA THR A 83 -2.48 -1.55 -13.60
C THR A 83 -2.34 -2.33 -12.28
N TYR A 84 -3.25 -3.26 -12.00
CA TYR A 84 -3.17 -4.14 -10.83
C TYR A 84 -2.07 -5.18 -11.01
N GLY A 85 -1.15 -5.25 -10.05
CA GLY A 85 0.06 -6.07 -10.14
C GLY A 85 1.26 -5.30 -10.70
N GLU A 86 1.04 -4.24 -11.49
CA GLU A 86 2.10 -3.34 -11.95
C GLU A 86 2.30 -2.19 -10.96
N ASP A 87 1.32 -1.28 -10.83
CA ASP A 87 1.45 -0.07 -10.02
C ASP A 87 1.02 -0.29 -8.57
N TYR A 88 -0.01 -1.11 -8.38
CA TYR A 88 -0.59 -1.35 -7.07
C TYR A 88 -1.13 -2.77 -6.93
N ALA A 89 -1.29 -3.23 -5.69
CA ALA A 89 -2.04 -4.43 -5.37
C ALA A 89 -2.75 -4.30 -4.03
N TYR A 90 -3.70 -5.20 -3.76
CA TYR A 90 -4.33 -5.29 -2.45
C TYR A 90 -3.61 -6.30 -1.59
N CYS A 91 -3.48 -6.02 -0.30
CA CYS A 91 -2.91 -6.96 0.64
C CYS A 91 -3.62 -6.95 1.98
N THR A 92 -3.49 -8.05 2.71
CA THR A 92 -3.87 -8.13 4.12
C THR A 92 -2.65 -7.89 5.02
N LEU A 93 -2.84 -6.99 5.98
CA LEU A 93 -1.91 -6.76 7.09
C LEU A 93 -2.65 -7.03 8.42
N PRO A 94 -1.94 -7.26 9.53
CA PRO A 94 -2.57 -7.39 10.84
C PRO A 94 -3.29 -6.10 11.25
N ARG A 95 -4.51 -6.24 11.80
CA ARG A 95 -5.35 -5.11 12.21
C ARG A 95 -4.68 -4.21 13.23
N GLU A 96 -4.01 -4.82 14.19
CA GLU A 96 -3.32 -4.16 15.28
C GLU A 96 -2.25 -3.18 14.79
N LEU A 97 -1.62 -3.47 13.65
CA LEU A 97 -0.62 -2.57 13.06
C LEU A 97 -1.28 -1.28 12.57
N GLY A 98 -2.42 -1.38 11.88
CA GLY A 98 -3.18 -0.22 11.42
C GLY A 98 -3.66 0.64 12.58
N ASP A 99 -4.20 0.00 13.63
CA ASP A 99 -4.68 0.70 14.83
C ASP A 99 -3.52 1.37 15.60
N LYS A 100 -2.35 0.72 15.69
CA LYS A 100 -1.15 1.30 16.31
C LYS A 100 -0.69 2.56 15.59
N ILE A 101 -0.69 2.55 14.25
CA ILE A 101 -0.31 3.71 13.43
C ILE A 101 -1.32 4.85 13.61
N ALA A 102 -2.62 4.56 13.57
CA ALA A 102 -3.66 5.58 13.77
C ALA A 102 -3.65 6.16 15.20
N GLY A 103 -3.39 5.32 16.21
CA GLY A 103 -3.21 5.76 17.59
C GLY A 103 -2.02 6.71 17.74
N ALA A 104 -0.88 6.40 17.13
CA ALA A 104 0.29 7.28 17.14
C ALA A 104 0.04 8.61 16.40
N ALA A 105 -0.67 8.57 15.28
CA ALA A 105 -1.10 9.79 14.57
C ALA A 105 -2.00 10.69 15.46
N THR A 106 -2.94 10.07 16.17
CA THR A 106 -3.82 10.78 17.11
C THR A 106 -3.03 11.40 18.26
N ALA A 107 -2.07 10.67 18.82
CA ALA A 107 -1.18 11.18 19.87
C ALA A 107 -0.29 12.35 19.37
N ALA A 108 0.03 12.37 18.09
CA ALA A 108 0.72 13.48 17.42
C ALA A 108 -0.21 14.66 17.04
N GLY A 109 -1.49 14.62 17.42
CA GLY A 109 -2.46 15.68 17.16
C GLY A 109 -3.10 15.64 15.76
N LEU A 110 -3.00 14.53 15.05
CA LEU A 110 -3.59 14.35 13.71
C LEU A 110 -4.86 13.50 13.78
N ARG A 111 -5.90 13.87 13.04
CA ARG A 111 -6.99 12.93 12.74
C ARG A 111 -6.53 11.99 11.64
N CYS A 112 -6.68 10.69 11.87
CA CYS A 112 -6.16 9.68 10.96
C CYS A 112 -7.19 8.57 10.72
N LYS A 113 -7.34 8.20 9.45
CA LYS A 113 -8.10 7.03 9.01
C LYS A 113 -7.14 5.95 8.53
N ALA A 114 -7.12 4.83 9.26
CA ALA A 114 -6.32 3.67 8.88
C ALA A 114 -6.90 2.94 7.66
N ASP A 115 -8.23 2.75 7.66
CA ASP A 115 -8.92 1.95 6.65
C ASP A 115 -9.03 2.66 5.30
N ASP A 116 -8.86 1.90 4.21
CA ASP A 116 -9.20 2.38 2.86
C ASP A 116 -10.72 2.31 2.67
N ASP A 117 -11.33 3.41 2.20
CA ASP A 117 -12.78 3.52 1.98
C ASP A 117 -13.35 2.39 1.10
N ARG A 118 -12.51 1.86 0.20
CA ARG A 118 -12.89 0.87 -0.81
C ARG A 118 -12.61 -0.56 -0.37
N LEU A 119 -11.83 -0.76 0.70
CA LEU A 119 -11.35 -2.08 1.11
C LEU A 119 -11.78 -2.41 2.55
N PRO A 120 -12.85 -3.22 2.65
CA PRO A 120 -13.30 -4.02 3.78
C PRO A 120 -12.32 -4.47 4.87
N SER A 121 -11.83 -3.67 5.81
CA SER A 121 -11.08 -4.27 6.94
C SER A 121 -12.02 -5.03 7.89
N THR A 122 -11.48 -6.07 8.52
CA THR A 122 -12.13 -6.84 9.61
C THR A 122 -11.38 -6.60 10.91
N ASP A 123 -11.85 -7.23 11.99
CA ASP A 123 -11.22 -7.14 13.32
C ASP A 123 -9.80 -7.74 13.36
N THR A 124 -9.44 -8.60 12.40
CA THR A 124 -8.13 -9.28 12.36
C THR A 124 -7.31 -8.95 11.12
N ALA A 125 -7.97 -8.57 10.02
CA ALA A 125 -7.32 -8.26 8.76
C ALA A 125 -7.56 -6.82 8.35
N TRP A 126 -6.48 -6.06 8.24
CA TRP A 126 -6.43 -4.71 7.71
C TRP A 126 -6.09 -4.75 6.22
N TRP A 127 -7.09 -4.50 5.39
CA TRP A 127 -6.92 -4.50 3.95
C TRP A 127 -6.40 -3.16 3.46
N LYS A 128 -5.31 -3.19 2.68
CA LYS A 128 -4.70 -1.99 2.13
C LYS A 128 -4.30 -2.15 0.68
N THR A 129 -4.35 -1.02 -0.02
CA THR A 129 -3.68 -0.84 -1.29
C THR A 129 -2.19 -0.59 -1.01
N ILE A 130 -1.32 -1.43 -1.55
CA ILE A 130 0.12 -1.17 -1.64
C ILE A 130 0.37 -0.48 -2.97
N ASN A 131 1.02 0.68 -2.95
CA ASN A 131 1.31 1.46 -4.15
C ASN A 131 2.78 1.33 -4.56
N ASN A 132 3.12 1.80 -5.76
CA ASN A 132 4.48 1.86 -6.32
C ASN A 132 5.14 0.48 -6.43
N MET A 133 4.43 -0.53 -6.93
CA MET A 133 4.94 -1.90 -7.01
C MET A 133 5.87 -2.16 -8.21
N LYS A 134 5.85 -1.27 -9.20
CA LYS A 134 6.62 -1.40 -10.44
C LYS A 134 8.09 -1.66 -10.18
N ASP A 135 8.63 -2.71 -10.80
CA ASP A 135 10.01 -3.19 -10.66
C ASP A 135 10.46 -3.59 -9.23
N LEU A 136 9.53 -3.65 -8.26
CA LEU A 136 9.82 -4.01 -6.86
C LEU A 136 9.30 -5.40 -6.47
N VAL A 137 8.69 -6.13 -7.40
CA VAL A 137 8.21 -7.50 -7.19
C VAL A 137 9.19 -8.49 -7.79
N GLY A 138 9.50 -9.55 -7.05
CA GLY A 138 10.48 -10.53 -7.51
C GLY A 138 10.69 -11.70 -6.56
N VAL A 139 11.70 -12.51 -6.87
CA VAL A 139 12.11 -13.68 -6.07
C VAL A 139 13.52 -13.42 -5.55
N VAL A 140 13.75 -13.76 -4.27
CA VAL A 140 15.10 -13.78 -3.70
C VAL A 140 15.69 -15.18 -3.91
N LEU A 141 16.75 -15.27 -4.71
CA LEU A 141 17.44 -16.52 -5.02
C LEU A 141 18.23 -17.05 -3.83
N LYS A 142 18.69 -18.30 -3.93
CA LYS A 142 19.60 -18.92 -2.95
C LYS A 142 20.92 -18.16 -2.82
N SER A 143 21.37 -17.47 -3.87
CA SER A 143 22.55 -16.59 -3.83
C SER A 143 22.34 -15.33 -2.99
N GLY A 144 21.08 -14.97 -2.71
CA GLY A 144 20.70 -13.71 -2.09
C GLY A 144 20.33 -12.61 -3.11
N ASP A 145 20.54 -12.86 -4.40
CA ASP A 145 20.17 -11.92 -5.46
C ASP A 145 18.66 -11.80 -5.60
N PHE A 146 18.22 -10.60 -5.99
CA PHE A 146 16.82 -10.31 -6.26
C PHE A 146 16.59 -10.33 -7.77
N GLU A 147 15.67 -11.20 -8.22
CA GLU A 147 15.25 -11.23 -9.61
C GLU A 147 13.81 -10.72 -9.75
N ASN A 148 13.67 -9.64 -10.52
CA ASN A 148 12.36 -9.04 -10.80
C ASN A 148 11.43 -10.02 -11.51
N ARG A 149 10.16 -9.95 -11.16
CA ARG A 149 9.06 -10.68 -11.78
C ARG A 149 7.87 -9.75 -11.95
N ASP A 150 7.23 -9.87 -13.09
CA ASP A 150 6.01 -9.14 -13.38
C ASP A 150 4.82 -9.85 -12.73
N LEU A 151 4.21 -9.18 -11.75
CA LEU A 151 3.08 -9.72 -11.02
C LEU A 151 1.79 -9.65 -11.84
N GLU A 152 1.63 -8.66 -12.72
CA GLU A 152 0.50 -8.58 -13.64
C GLU A 152 0.51 -9.80 -14.57
N VAL A 153 1.66 -10.11 -15.18
CA VAL A 153 1.80 -11.30 -16.05
C VAL A 153 1.48 -12.60 -15.30
N LEU A 154 1.95 -12.75 -14.05
CA LEU A 154 1.64 -13.92 -13.22
C LEU A 154 0.13 -14.04 -12.95
N PHE A 155 -0.51 -12.92 -12.61
CA PHE A 155 -1.95 -12.87 -12.40
C PHE A 155 -2.76 -13.14 -13.67
N GLU A 156 -2.29 -12.64 -14.81
CA GLU A 156 -2.94 -12.89 -16.09
C GLU A 156 -2.90 -14.36 -16.50
N GLN A 157 -1.79 -15.04 -16.23
CA GLN A 157 -1.61 -16.45 -16.57
C GLN A 157 -2.34 -17.39 -15.61
N THR A 158 -2.22 -17.16 -14.31
CA THR A 158 -2.71 -18.09 -13.28
C THR A 158 -4.15 -17.83 -12.87
N LYS A 159 -4.60 -16.57 -12.96
CA LYS A 159 -5.89 -16.11 -12.40
C LYS A 159 -6.05 -16.42 -10.90
N MET A 160 -4.94 -16.55 -10.18
CA MET A 160 -4.87 -16.90 -8.76
C MET A 160 -3.99 -15.93 -7.97
N GLY A 161 -4.10 -15.93 -6.65
CA GLY A 161 -3.31 -15.08 -5.77
C GLY A 161 -1.86 -15.56 -5.59
N VAL A 162 -1.08 -14.76 -4.87
CA VAL A 162 0.30 -15.07 -4.46
C VAL A 162 0.50 -14.84 -2.97
N ARG A 163 1.42 -15.59 -2.37
CA ARG A 163 1.93 -15.31 -1.02
C ARG A 163 3.32 -14.73 -1.12
N ALA A 164 3.56 -13.63 -0.40
CA ALA A 164 4.83 -12.91 -0.45
C ALA A 164 5.26 -12.39 0.93
N ASN A 165 6.54 -12.07 1.05
CA ASN A 165 7.00 -11.17 2.11
C ASN A 165 6.99 -9.74 1.56
N LEU A 166 6.46 -8.80 2.33
CA LEU A 166 6.29 -7.41 1.94
C LEU A 166 7.17 -6.52 2.81
N ASP A 167 8.07 -5.78 2.17
CA ASP A 167 8.76 -4.65 2.76
C ASP A 167 8.03 -3.38 2.31
N PHE A 168 7.60 -2.54 3.26
CA PHE A 168 6.80 -1.36 2.95
C PHE A 168 7.11 -0.17 3.84
N CYS A 169 6.87 1.02 3.29
CA CYS A 169 6.92 2.29 3.99
C CYS A 169 5.49 2.78 4.27
N VAL A 170 5.33 3.51 5.38
CA VAL A 170 4.06 4.12 5.74
C VAL A 170 4.19 5.64 5.73
N SER A 171 3.17 6.30 5.21
CA SER A 171 3.01 7.76 5.29
C SER A 171 1.57 8.11 5.62
N LEU A 172 1.37 9.26 6.25
CA LEU A 172 0.06 9.86 6.46
C LEU A 172 -0.11 10.93 5.40
N LYS A 173 -1.09 10.77 4.49
CA LYS A 173 -1.34 11.72 3.39
C LYS A 173 -2.72 12.36 3.52
N LEU A 174 -2.80 13.63 3.22
CA LEU A 174 -4.04 14.39 3.11
C LEU A 174 -4.03 15.17 1.79
N SER A 175 -5.18 15.21 1.12
CA SER A 175 -5.39 16.01 -0.08
C SER A 175 -6.58 16.93 0.15
N LYS A 176 -6.39 18.23 -0.05
CA LYS A 176 -7.44 19.24 0.06
C LYS A 176 -7.66 19.90 -1.28
N THR A 177 -8.92 20.14 -1.64
CA THR A 177 -9.29 20.89 -2.85
C THR A 177 -10.36 21.92 -2.50
N GLY A 178 -10.24 23.13 -3.04
CA GLY A 178 -11.21 24.21 -2.86
C GLY A 178 -10.68 25.40 -2.06
N PRO A 179 -11.54 26.37 -1.70
CA PRO A 179 -11.14 27.55 -0.96
C PRO A 179 -10.60 27.13 0.43
N ASN A 180 -9.42 27.65 0.81
CA ASN A 180 -8.68 27.35 2.05
C ASN A 180 -7.95 25.99 2.09
N SER A 181 -7.70 25.36 0.95
CA SER A 181 -6.88 24.13 0.89
C SER A 181 -5.42 24.32 1.35
N GLU A 182 -4.92 25.56 1.34
CA GLU A 182 -3.56 25.94 1.76
C GLU A 182 -3.29 25.82 3.26
N LYS A 183 -4.31 25.61 4.10
CA LYS A 183 -4.17 25.55 5.56
C LYS A 183 -4.71 24.24 6.11
N LEU A 184 -4.03 23.70 7.11
CA LEU A 184 -4.53 22.58 7.90
C LEU A 184 -5.56 23.07 8.92
N GLU A 185 -6.65 22.33 9.03
CA GLU A 185 -7.74 22.55 9.97
C GLU A 185 -7.86 21.33 10.90
N ALA A 186 -8.36 21.54 12.12
CA ALA A 186 -8.51 20.46 13.10
C ALA A 186 -9.44 19.31 12.65
N LYS A 187 -10.28 19.54 11.64
CA LYS A 187 -11.18 18.53 11.06
C LYS A 187 -10.56 17.71 9.93
N ASP A 188 -9.39 18.12 9.43
CA ASP A 188 -8.74 17.46 8.30
C ASP A 188 -8.28 16.06 8.69
N GLU A 189 -8.61 15.07 7.86
CA GLU A 189 -8.40 13.66 8.16
C GLU A 189 -7.35 13.06 7.22
N PHE A 190 -6.20 12.71 7.78
CA PHE A 190 -5.12 12.04 7.07
C PHE A 190 -5.47 10.57 6.83
N ARG A 191 -4.99 10.02 5.72
CA ARG A 191 -5.11 8.60 5.39
C ARG A 191 -3.77 7.92 5.54
N VAL A 192 -3.78 6.72 6.08
CA VAL A 192 -2.59 5.86 6.08
C VAL A 192 -2.37 5.34 4.66
N VAL A 193 -1.21 5.64 4.08
CA VAL A 193 -0.79 5.21 2.74
C VAL A 193 0.40 4.28 2.88
N ILE A 194 0.35 3.16 2.15
CA ILE A 194 1.39 2.14 2.12
C ILE A 194 2.04 2.16 0.75
N ASP A 195 3.35 2.39 0.75
CA ASP A 195 4.18 2.39 -0.44
C ASP A 195 5.10 1.16 -0.39
N CYS A 196 5.18 0.42 -1.49
CA CYS A 196 6.03 -0.75 -1.63
C CYS A 196 7.50 -0.34 -1.53
N SER A 197 8.27 -1.06 -0.73
CA SER A 197 9.73 -1.06 -0.83
C SER A 197 10.24 -2.29 -1.57
N ARG A 198 9.62 -3.46 -1.33
CA ARG A 198 9.93 -4.72 -2.04
C ARG A 198 8.86 -5.77 -1.77
N VAL A 199 8.52 -6.56 -2.78
CA VAL A 199 7.73 -7.80 -2.64
C VAL A 199 8.59 -9.00 -3.02
N SER A 200 8.81 -9.88 -2.06
CA SER A 200 9.53 -11.15 -2.28
C SER A 200 8.53 -12.31 -2.35
N LEU A 201 8.24 -12.78 -3.55
CA LEU A 201 7.33 -13.90 -3.80
C LEU A 201 7.82 -15.17 -3.10
N LYS A 202 6.88 -15.90 -2.52
CA LYS A 202 7.11 -17.18 -1.81
C LYS A 202 6.31 -18.32 -2.41
N GLU A 203 5.05 -18.06 -2.77
CA GLU A 203 4.14 -19.02 -3.39
C GLU A 203 3.32 -18.31 -4.46
N VAL A 204 3.05 -19.02 -5.56
CA VAL A 204 2.13 -18.62 -6.64
C VAL A 204 0.98 -19.61 -6.70
N GLU A 205 -0.09 -19.28 -7.42
CA GLU A 205 -1.27 -20.14 -7.56
C GLU A 205 -1.96 -20.44 -6.22
N VAL A 206 -1.99 -19.42 -5.35
CA VAL A 206 -2.62 -19.52 -4.03
C VAL A 206 -4.06 -19.03 -4.12
N ASP A 207 -4.99 -19.81 -3.61
CA ASP A 207 -6.37 -19.36 -3.46
C ASP A 207 -6.45 -18.33 -2.32
N ILE A 208 -6.59 -17.06 -2.69
CA ILE A 208 -6.66 -15.94 -1.77
C ILE A 208 -7.90 -15.15 -2.14
N GLU A 209 -8.87 -15.14 -1.24
CA GLU A 209 -10.10 -14.41 -1.43
C GLU A 209 -9.80 -12.90 -1.51
N PRO A 210 -10.24 -12.21 -2.59
CA PRO A 210 -10.07 -10.78 -2.69
C PRO A 210 -10.91 -10.06 -1.61
N PRO A 211 -10.53 -8.82 -1.22
CA PRO A 211 -11.39 -8.05 -0.33
C PRO A 211 -12.76 -7.86 -0.98
N PRO A 212 -13.84 -7.76 -0.21
CA PRO A 212 -15.15 -7.40 -0.72
C PRO A 212 -15.13 -5.93 -1.16
N ILE A 213 -14.58 -5.67 -2.34
CA ILE A 213 -14.52 -4.33 -2.93
C ILE A 213 -15.97 -3.92 -3.17
N LYS A 214 -16.39 -2.79 -2.57
CA LYS A 214 -17.67 -2.17 -2.92
C LYS A 214 -17.65 -1.97 -4.43
N ALA A 215 -18.46 -2.76 -5.14
CA ALA A 215 -18.34 -2.96 -6.57
C ALA A 215 -18.13 -1.64 -7.31
N ARG A 216 -17.20 -1.61 -8.27
CA ARG A 216 -17.25 -0.61 -9.35
C ARG A 216 -18.68 -0.62 -9.87
N ILE A 217 -19.29 0.55 -10.06
CA ILE A 217 -20.56 0.68 -10.77
C ILE A 217 -20.41 -0.15 -12.06
N PRO A 218 -21.22 -1.19 -12.27
CA PRO A 218 -21.08 -2.04 -13.45
C PRO A 218 -21.11 -1.16 -14.70
N GLN A 219 -20.03 -1.18 -15.48
CA GLN A 219 -20.05 -0.55 -16.79
C GLN A 219 -20.77 -1.50 -17.73
N ALA A 220 -21.91 -1.07 -18.28
CA ALA A 220 -22.56 -1.81 -19.36
C ALA A 220 -21.61 -1.89 -20.56
N LYS A 221 -21.64 -3.00 -21.31
CA LYS A 221 -20.96 -3.03 -22.62
C LYS A 221 -21.55 -1.93 -23.48
N ALA A 222 -20.67 -1.21 -24.19
CA ALA A 222 -21.07 -0.18 -25.14
C ALA A 222 -22.10 -0.76 -26.12
N HIS A 223 -23.21 -0.05 -26.29
CA HIS A 223 -24.21 -0.34 -27.30
C HIS A 223 -23.66 0.06 -28.68
N LYS A 224 -24.23 -0.49 -29.75
CA LYS A 224 -23.85 -0.12 -31.13
C LYS A 224 -24.03 1.38 -31.42
N ASP A 225 -24.92 2.04 -30.67
CA ASP A 225 -25.19 3.47 -30.80
C ASP A 225 -24.14 4.33 -30.05
N ASP A 226 -23.29 3.72 -29.22
CA ASP A 226 -22.16 4.39 -28.55
C ASP A 226 -20.92 4.47 -29.45
N VAL A 227 -20.95 3.88 -30.65
CA VAL A 227 -19.84 3.93 -31.60
C VAL A 227 -19.66 5.36 -32.10
N ALA A 228 -18.47 5.91 -31.90
CA ALA A 228 -18.13 7.24 -32.36
C ALA A 228 -18.27 7.35 -33.90
N PRO A 229 -18.87 8.43 -34.44
CA PRO A 229 -18.91 8.64 -35.87
C PRO A 229 -17.51 8.95 -36.40
N ASP A 230 -17.21 8.56 -37.64
CA ASP A 230 -15.91 8.79 -38.29
C ASP A 230 -15.49 10.26 -38.25
N SER A 231 -16.45 11.19 -38.39
CA SER A 231 -16.18 12.63 -38.30
C SER A 231 -15.59 13.07 -36.96
N LEU A 232 -15.94 12.38 -35.86
CA LEU A 232 -15.35 12.64 -34.55
C LEU A 232 -13.94 12.08 -34.47
N LEU A 233 -13.72 10.87 -34.99
CA LEU A 233 -12.40 10.22 -35.03
C LEU A 233 -11.41 11.04 -35.87
N ASP A 234 -11.83 11.52 -37.04
CA ASP A 234 -11.02 12.38 -37.92
C ASP A 234 -10.67 13.71 -37.24
N ARG A 235 -11.62 14.27 -36.48
CA ARG A 235 -11.40 15.51 -35.74
C ARG A 235 -10.42 15.30 -34.59
N LEU A 236 -10.53 14.21 -33.85
CA LEU A 236 -9.59 13.86 -32.77
C LEU A 236 -8.18 13.64 -33.31
N ALA A 237 -8.04 12.90 -34.42
CA ALA A 237 -6.76 12.70 -35.10
C ALA A 237 -6.12 14.03 -35.54
N THR A 238 -6.92 14.97 -36.06
CA THR A 238 -6.44 16.32 -36.43
C THR A 238 -5.96 17.13 -35.23
N LEU A 239 -6.54 16.90 -34.04
CA LEU A 239 -6.17 17.56 -32.79
C LEU A 239 -4.98 16.88 -32.09
N GLY A 240 -4.51 15.73 -32.58
CA GLY A 240 -3.41 14.98 -31.97
C GLY A 240 -3.78 14.36 -30.62
N ILE A 241 -5.05 14.01 -30.41
CA ILE A 241 -5.59 13.36 -29.22
C ILE A 241 -6.16 11.99 -29.60
#